data_AF-A0A358DNZ8-F1
#
_entry.id   AF-A0A358DNZ8-F1
#
_cell.length_a   1.000
_cell.length_b   1.000
_cell.length_c   1.000
_cell.angle_alpha   90.00
_cell.angle_beta   90.00
_cell.angle_gamma   90.00
#
_symmetry.space_group_name_H-M   'P 1'
#
loop_
_entity.id
_entity.type
_entity.pdbx_description
1 polymer ?
#
loop_
_entity_poly.entity_id
_entity_poly.type
_entity_poly.pdbx_seq_one_letter_code
_entity_poly.pdbx_strand_id
1 'polypeptide(L)' 'GQGTVRRETPKVGRNAPCPCGSGKKYKNCCGRPGAQATEA' A
#
# COMPACT_ATOMS: atom_id res chain seq x y z
N GLY A 1 9.54 -28.40 4.52
CA GLY A 1 9.63 -27.28 5.47
C GLY A 1 8.80 -26.13 4.94
N GLN A 2 7.71 -25.83 5.65
CA GLN A 2 6.91 -24.59 5.70
C GLN A 2 6.57 -23.87 4.37
N GLY A 3 5.29 -23.99 3.98
CA GLY A 3 4.69 -23.29 2.84
C GLY A 3 4.54 -21.79 3.06
N THR A 4 4.76 -21.02 1.99
CA THR A 4 4.66 -19.57 1.98
C THR A 4 3.18 -19.14 2.01
N VAL A 5 2.74 -18.58 3.14
CA VAL A 5 1.36 -18.08 3.29
C VAL A 5 1.13 -16.94 2.30
N ARG A 6 0.39 -17.22 1.21
CA ARG A 6 -0.10 -16.20 0.28
C ARG A 6 -1.18 -15.40 1.00
N ARG A 7 -0.82 -14.21 1.50
CA ARG A 7 -1.80 -13.25 2.05
C ARG A 7 -2.80 -12.89 0.95
N GLU A 8 -4.03 -13.39 1.10
CA GLU A 8 -5.14 -13.25 0.14
C GLU A 8 -5.91 -11.92 0.31
N THR A 9 -5.31 -10.94 0.99
CA THR A 9 -5.90 -9.61 1.05
C THR A 9 -5.80 -8.97 -0.34
N PRO A 10 -6.90 -8.50 -0.94
CA PRO A 10 -6.84 -7.74 -2.17
C PRO A 10 -5.97 -6.51 -1.94
N LYS A 11 -4.78 -6.52 -2.52
CA LYS A 11 -3.84 -5.40 -2.43
C LYS A 11 -4.45 -4.26 -3.25
N VAL A 12 -5.11 -3.31 -2.58
CA VAL A 12 -5.53 -2.06 -3.23
C VAL A 12 -4.31 -1.48 -3.94
N GLY A 13 -4.45 -1.32 -5.26
CA GLY A 13 -3.38 -0.86 -6.11
C GLY A 13 -2.87 0.50 -5.64
N ARG A 14 -1.55 0.70 -5.63
CA ARG A 14 -0.93 1.95 -5.18
C ARG A 14 -1.48 3.19 -5.91
N ASN A 15 -1.90 3.06 -7.17
CA ASN A 15 -2.48 4.15 -7.95
C ASN A 15 -4.01 4.27 -7.86
N ALA A 16 -4.71 3.33 -7.23
CA ALA A 16 -6.17 3.37 -7.08
C ALA A 16 -6.60 4.55 -6.20
N PRO A 17 -7.84 5.06 -6.33
CA PRO A 17 -8.38 6.03 -5.38
C PRO A 17 -8.35 5.46 -3.96
N CYS A 18 -8.02 6.30 -2.98
CA CYS A 18 -7.89 5.85 -1.60
C CYS A 18 -9.27 5.60 -0.99
N PRO A 19 -9.52 4.42 -0.38
CA PRO A 19 -10.84 4.07 0.17
C PRO A 19 -11.26 4.92 1.37
N CYS A 20 -10.40 5.80 1.89
CA CYS A 20 -10.75 6.76 2.94
C CYS A 20 -11.54 7.98 2.46
N GLY A 21 -11.85 8.08 1.16
CA GLY A 21 -12.64 9.20 0.62
C GLY A 21 -11.85 10.50 0.41
N SER A 22 -10.53 10.50 0.57
CA SER A 22 -9.71 11.71 0.43
C SER A 22 -9.55 12.24 -1.00
N GLY A 23 -10.03 11.50 -2.01
CA GLY A 23 -9.78 11.80 -3.43
C GLY A 23 -8.34 11.59 -3.91
N LYS A 24 -7.41 11.24 -3.00
CA LYS A 24 -6.00 10.99 -3.31
C LYS A 24 -5.78 9.55 -3.78
N LYS A 25 -4.71 9.31 -4.54
CA LYS A 25 -4.24 7.94 -4.84
C LYS A 25 -3.82 7.24 -3.55
N TYR A 26 -4.08 5.93 -3.43
CA TYR A 26 -3.79 5.14 -2.24
C TYR A 26 -2.33 5.30 -1.77
N LYS A 27 -1.35 5.25 -2.69
CA LYS A 27 0.09 5.47 -2.38
C LYS A 27 0.45 6.84 -1.84
N ASN A 28 -0.41 7.84 -2.04
CA ASN A 28 -0.19 9.21 -1.56
C ASN A 28 -1.03 9.49 -0.30
N CYS A 29 -1.84 8.54 0.17
CA CYS A 29 -2.71 8.66 1.32
C CYS A 29 -2.47 7.49 2.29
N CYS A 30 -3.44 6.60 2.53
CA CYS A 30 -3.31 5.49 3.49
C CYS A 30 -2.26 4.45 3.11
N GLY A 31 -1.91 4.35 1.83
CA GLY A 31 -0.88 3.47 1.30
C GLY A 31 0.48 4.16 1.13
N ARG A 32 0.67 5.36 1.69
CA ARG A 32 1.97 6.03 1.69
C ARG A 32 2.87 5.31 2.69
N PRO A 33 3.91 4.58 2.26
CA PRO A 33 4.89 4.07 3.19
C PRO A 33 5.51 5.32 3.82
N GLY A 34 5.37 5.48 5.14
CA GLY A 34 5.92 6.65 5.84
C GLY A 34 7.39 6.79 5.47
N ALA A 35 7.71 7.88 4.76
CA ALA A 35 9.05 8.43 4.57
C ALA A 35 10.23 7.43 4.65
N GLN A 36 10.39 6.58 3.63
CA GLN A 36 11.71 6.02 3.32
C GLN A 36 12.19 6.65 2.01
N ALA A 37 12.61 7.89 2.12
CA ALA A 37 13.58 8.51 1.24
C ALA A 37 14.72 8.95 2.17
N THR A 38 15.96 8.61 1.82
CA THR A 38 17.15 8.46 2.69
C THR A 38 17.14 7.08 3.35
N GLU A 39 18.03 6.14 3.03
CA GLU A 39 19.50 6.26 2.98
C GLU A 39 20.11 5.39 1.86
N ALA A 40 20.90 6.01 0.98
CA ALA A 40 22.10 5.49 0.32
C ALA A 40 22.80 6.64 -0.42
#